data_AF-A0ABD5BUN4-F1
#
_entry.id   AF-A0ABD5BUN4-F1
#
_cell.length_a   1.000
_cell.length_b   1.000
_cell.length_c   1.000
_cell.angle_alpha   90.00
_cell.angle_beta   90.00
_cell.angle_gamma   90.00
#
_symmetry.space_group_name_H-M   'P 1'
#
loop_
_entity.id
_entity.type
_entity.pdbx_description
1 polymer ?
#
loop_
_entity_poly.entity_id
_entity_poly.type
_entity_poly.pdbx_seq_one_letter_code
_entity_poly.pdbx_strand_id
1 'polypeptide(L)' 'MRKVIVFFNGDAPYLIQIGVHLPSLRLEYPDGQRTDLPIRKALINGERGEYAYASDREVEFDEIRDAFEKLDK' A
#
# COMPACT_ATOMS: atom_id res chain seq x y z
N MET A 1 4.57 -5.17 13.72
CA MET A 1 4.81 -4.96 12.28
C MET A 1 3.46 -4.96 11.58
N ARG A 2 3.28 -4.12 10.55
CA ARG A 2 2.07 -4.03 9.73
C ARG A 2 2.47 -4.31 8.28
N LYS A 3 1.68 -5.14 7.60
CA LYS A 3 1.80 -5.38 6.16
C LYS A 3 1.17 -4.21 5.40
N VAL A 4 1.89 -3.63 4.44
CA VAL A 4 1.45 -2.52 3.59
C VAL A 4 1.66 -2.88 2.15
N ILE A 5 0.60 -2.73 1.34
CA ILE A 5 0.71 -2.83 -0.11
C ILE A 5 1.14 -1.49 -0.66
N VAL A 6 2.14 -1.52 -1.51
CA VAL A 6 2.65 -0.34 -2.19
C VAL A 6 2.28 -0.41 -3.66
N PHE A 7 1.54 0.59 -4.11
CA PHE A 7 1.28 0.88 -5.52
C PHE A 7 2.17 2.08 -5.88
N PHE A 8 3.15 1.88 -6.75
CA PHE A 8 4.12 2.91 -7.06
C PHE A 8 4.53 2.85 -8.52
N ASN A 9 4.65 4.00 -9.18
CA ASN A 9 5.23 4.11 -10.51
C ASN A 9 4.50 3.31 -11.62
N GLY A 10 3.23 2.92 -11.37
CA GLY A 10 2.48 2.05 -12.29
C GLY A 10 3.01 0.60 -12.36
N ASP A 11 3.97 0.24 -11.52
CA ASP A 11 4.47 -1.13 -11.38
C ASP A 11 3.45 -2.03 -10.65
N ALA A 12 3.72 -3.34 -10.69
CA ALA A 12 2.91 -4.32 -9.97
C ALA A 12 2.94 -4.02 -8.46
N PRO A 13 1.81 -4.15 -7.75
CA PRO A 13 1.77 -3.93 -6.32
C PRO A 13 2.65 -4.94 -5.59
N TYR A 14 3.31 -4.49 -4.53
CA TYR A 14 4.16 -5.34 -3.70
C TYR A 14 3.88 -5.11 -2.23
N LEU A 15 4.12 -6.15 -1.43
CA LEU A 15 3.86 -6.14 0.00
C LEU A 15 5.15 -5.88 0.77
N ILE A 16 5.11 -4.91 1.67
CA ILE A 16 6.20 -4.65 2.61
C ILE A 16 5.70 -4.76 4.05
N GLN A 17 6.61 -5.02 4.97
CA GLN A 17 6.34 -4.96 6.40
C GLN A 17 7.03 -3.77 7.02
N ILE A 18 6.26 -2.93 7.71
CA ILE A 18 6.78 -1.73 8.36
C ILE A 18 6.34 -1.66 9.83
N GLY A 19 6.98 -0.77 10.59
CA GLY A 19 6.53 -0.42 11.94
C GLY A 19 5.13 0.20 11.92
N VAL A 20 4.28 -0.17 12.89
CA VAL A 20 2.88 0.33 12.98
C VAL A 20 2.81 1.85 13.17
N HIS A 21 3.90 2.46 13.67
CA HIS A 21 4.02 3.89 13.93
C HIS A 21 4.43 4.72 12.71
N LEU A 22 4.75 4.10 11.56
CA LEU A 22 5.13 4.84 10.36
C LEU A 22 3.88 5.41 9.67
N PRO A 23 3.78 6.73 9.49
CA PRO A 23 2.62 7.37 8.86
C PRO A 23 2.71 7.42 7.33
N SER A 24 3.93 7.38 6.78
CA SER A 24 4.19 7.44 5.35
C SER A 24 5.42 6.61 4.95
N LEU A 25 5.52 6.33 3.66
CA LEU A 25 6.63 5.64 3.02
C LEU A 25 7.30 6.57 2.04
N ARG A 26 8.59 6.82 2.23
CA ARG A 26 9.40 7.54 1.27
C ARG A 26 9.88 6.58 0.19
N LEU A 27 9.49 6.83 -1.06
CA LEU A 27 9.94 6.09 -2.23
C LEU A 27 10.61 7.03 -3.22
N GLU A 28 11.51 6.48 -4.02
CA GLU A 28 12.24 7.18 -5.07
C GLU A 28 11.84 6.58 -6.42
N TYR A 29 11.40 7.44 -7.33
CA TYR A 29 11.11 7.09 -8.72
C TYR A 29 12.43 6.77 -9.45
N PRO A 30 12.38 6.00 -10.54
CA PRO A 30 13.56 5.73 -11.36
C PRO A 30 14.22 6.99 -11.94
N ASP A 31 13.48 8.09 -12.05
CA ASP A 31 13.98 9.41 -12.48
C ASP A 31 14.74 10.17 -11.36
N GLY A 32 14.81 9.61 -10.14
CA GLY A 32 15.44 10.23 -8.96
C GLY A 32 14.51 11.16 -8.17
N GLN A 33 13.27 11.35 -8.62
CA GLN A 33 12.26 12.10 -7.87
C GLN A 33 11.83 11.32 -6.63
N ARG A 34 11.73 11.98 -5.47
CA ARG A 34 11.28 11.36 -4.23
C ARG A 34 9.85 11.77 -3.92
N THR A 35 9.05 10.82 -3.45
CA THR A 35 7.71 11.09 -2.96
C THR A 35 7.50 10.42 -1.62
N ASP A 36 6.72 11.08 -0.76
CA ASP A 36 6.30 10.55 0.53
C ASP A 36 4.86 10.06 0.38
N LEU A 37 4.68 8.75 0.24
CA LEU A 37 3.37 8.13 0.11
C LEU A 37 2.71 7.95 1.48
N PRO A 38 1.56 8.58 1.74
CA PRO A 38 0.85 8.39 3.01
C PRO A 38 0.28 6.97 3.07
N ILE A 39 0.46 6.30 4.22
CA ILE A 39 -0.11 4.97 4.44
C ILE A 39 -1.58 5.14 4.82
N ARG A 40 -2.47 4.74 3.91
CA ARG A 40 -3.91 4.72 4.11
C ARG A 40 -4.39 3.37 4.64
N LYS A 41 -5.61 3.37 5.18
CA LYS A 41 -6.29 2.14 5.61
C LYS A 41 -7.57 2.00 4.78
N ALA A 42 -7.78 0.83 4.16
CA ALA A 42 -9.05 0.47 3.54
C ALA A 42 -9.86 -0.41 4.50
N LEU A 43 -11.17 -0.21 4.57
CA LEU A 43 -12.10 -1.01 5.37
C LEU A 43 -12.97 -1.83 4.42
N ILE A 44 -12.96 -3.16 4.54
CA ILE A 44 -13.78 -4.08 3.73
C ILE A 44 -15.03 -4.49 4.51
N ASN A 45 -16.21 -4.09 4.05
CA ASN A 45 -17.52 -4.66 4.42
C ASN A 45 -17.72 -5.10 5.89
N GLY A 46 -17.31 -4.28 6.86
CA GLY A 46 -17.54 -4.55 8.28
C GLY A 46 -16.69 -5.67 8.89
N GLU A 47 -15.94 -6.42 8.09
CA GLU A 47 -14.84 -7.23 8.59
C GLU A 47 -13.64 -6.29 8.80
N ARG A 48 -13.08 -6.32 10.01
CA ARG A 48 -11.87 -5.58 10.39
C ARG A 48 -10.64 -6.14 9.65
N GLY A 49 -10.65 -6.13 8.33
CA GLY A 49 -9.46 -6.30 7.51
C GLY A 49 -8.74 -4.97 7.47
N GLU A 50 -7.73 -4.81 8.32
CA GLU A 50 -6.98 -3.56 8.50
C GLU A 50 -5.97 -3.34 7.35
N TYR A 51 -6.46 -3.36 6.11
CA TYR A 51 -5.63 -3.32 4.91
C TYR A 51 -4.90 -1.99 4.80
N ALA A 52 -3.60 -2.06 4.93
CA ALA A 52 -2.73 -0.93 4.76
C ALA A 52 -2.28 -0.84 3.31
N TYR A 53 -2.38 0.36 2.75
CA TYR A 53 -1.81 0.59 1.44
C TYR A 53 -1.20 1.98 1.35
N ALA A 54 -0.19 2.11 0.52
CA ALA A 54 0.40 3.36 0.11
C ALA A 54 0.35 3.39 -1.41
N SER A 55 -0.06 4.53 -1.97
CA SER A 55 -0.18 4.66 -3.41
C SER A 55 0.22 6.05 -3.88
N ASP A 56 0.94 6.12 -5.01
CA ASP A 56 1.18 7.37 -5.73
C ASP A 56 0.04 7.76 -6.68
N ARG A 57 -0.83 6.81 -6.99
CA ARG A 57 -2.04 7.00 -7.81
C ARG A 57 -3.33 6.76 -7.04
N GLU A 58 -4.46 7.11 -7.64
CA GLU A 58 -5.75 6.62 -7.17
C GLU A 58 -5.83 5.11 -7.42
N VAL A 59 -6.15 4.37 -6.37
CA VAL A 59 -6.25 2.91 -6.40
C VAL A 59 -7.64 2.55 -5.91
N GLU A 60 -8.31 1.72 -6.69
CA GLU A 60 -9.64 1.27 -6.33
C GLU A 60 -9.58 0.19 -5.24
N PHE A 61 -10.66 0.10 -4.50
CA PHE A 61 -10.81 -0.87 -3.43
C PHE A 61 -10.59 -2.32 -3.91
N ASP A 62 -11.12 -2.65 -5.09
CA ASP A 62 -11.00 -3.98 -5.68
C ASP A 62 -9.53 -4.34 -5.98
N GLU A 63 -8.72 -3.37 -6.41
CA GLU A 63 -7.28 -3.55 -6.64
C GLU A 63 -6.55 -3.82 -5.32
N ILE A 64 -6.91 -3.12 -4.24
CA ILE A 64 -6.32 -3.33 -2.91
C ILE A 64 -6.63 -4.74 -2.40
N ARG A 65 -7.89 -5.18 -2.54
CA ARG A 65 -8.32 -6.51 -2.14
C ARG A 65 -7.59 -7.60 -2.93
N ASP A 66 -7.61 -7.51 -4.26
CA ASP A 66 -6.95 -8.49 -5.14
C ASP A 66 -5.44 -8.57 -4.85
N ALA A 67 -4.78 -7.43 -4.67
CA ALA A 67 -3.37 -7.40 -4.31
C ALA A 67 -3.12 -8.03 -2.93
N PHE A 68 -3.99 -7.80 -1.93
CA PHE A 68 -3.87 -8.48 -0.63
C PHE A 68 -4.07 -9.99 -0.76
N GLU A 69 -5.10 -10.45 -1.46
CA GLU A 69 -5.34 -11.90 -1.63
C GLU A 69 -4.20 -12.60 -2.39
N LYS A 70 -3.55 -11.90 -3.32
CA LYS A 70 -2.41 -12.44 -4.09
C LYS A 70 -1.11 -12.41 -3.30
N LEU A 71 -0.86 -11.35 -2.53
CA LEU A 71 0.41 -11.10 -1.84
C LEU A 71 0.44 -11.60 -0.39
N ASP A 72 -0.71 -11.87 0.23
CA ASP A 72 -0.82 -12.38 1.61
C ASP A 72 -0.79 -13.92 1.69
N LYS A 73 -0.77 -14.62 0.54
CA LYS A 73 -0.56 -16.08 0.44
C LYS A 73 0.86 -16.50 0.84
#